data_AF-A0A3A5AUJ2-F1
#
_entry.id   AF-A0A3A5AUJ2-F1
#
_cell.length_a   1.000
_cell.length_b   1.000
_cell.length_c   1.000
_cell.angle_alpha   90.00
_cell.angle_beta   90.00
_cell.angle_gamma   90.00
#
_symmetry.space_group_name_H-M   'P 1'
#
loop_
_entity.id
_entity.type
_entity.pdbx_description
1 polymer ?
#
loop_
_entity_poly.entity_id
_entity_poly.type
_entity_poly.pdbx_seq_one_letter_code
_entity_poly.pdbx_strand_id
1 'polypeptide(L)'
;MARMLKERVHSLVVHDPVSGAEVTLHYRLPTSEERVAYQLSAFRLEGGERRFCLGETRLKFGLEIMTGFGAGDFLVTEADGELPLDPGRHPDWKERLKEHAPDLVSFLAQRVFEGLRVVP
;
A
#
# COMPACT_ATOMS: atom_id res chain seq x y z
N MET A 1 -15.96 16.48 -6.77
CA MET A 1 -16.94 15.54 -6.16
C MET A 1 -16.89 15.68 -4.65
N ALA A 2 -18.02 15.52 -3.95
CA ALA A 2 -18.06 15.59 -2.49
C ALA A 2 -17.47 14.33 -1.84
N ARG A 3 -16.79 14.49 -0.69
CA ARG A 3 -16.28 13.37 0.10
C ARG A 3 -17.42 12.71 0.86
N MET A 4 -17.67 11.43 0.59
CA MET A 4 -18.67 10.64 1.31
C MET A 4 -18.08 10.11 2.63
N LEU A 5 -18.71 10.40 3.76
CA LEU A 5 -18.31 9.90 5.09
C LEU A 5 -18.99 8.55 5.39
N LYS A 6 -18.71 7.52 4.60
CA LYS A 6 -19.20 6.15 4.84
C LYS A 6 -18.04 5.16 4.76
N GLU A 7 -18.13 4.06 5.50
CA GLU A 7 -17.23 2.91 5.35
C GLU A 7 -17.41 2.30 3.96
N ARG A 8 -16.58 2.72 3.00
CA ARG A 8 -16.44 2.07 1.70
C ARG A 8 -15.00 1.69 1.51
N VAL A 9 -14.80 0.56 0.84
CA VAL A 9 -13.48 0.21 0.28
C VAL A 9 -13.13 1.29 -0.75
N HIS A 10 -11.97 1.90 -0.57
CA HIS A 10 -11.43 2.85 -1.52
C HIS A 10 -10.56 2.09 -2.53
N SER A 11 -10.55 2.55 -3.78
CA SER A 11 -9.69 2.02 -4.83
C SER A 11 -8.74 3.08 -5.34
N LEU A 12 -7.53 2.66 -5.68
CA LEU A 12 -6.51 3.46 -6.34
C LEU A 12 -6.05 2.68 -7.57
N VAL A 13 -6.23 3.26 -8.75
CA VAL A 13 -5.66 2.71 -9.99
C VAL A 13 -4.26 3.28 -10.15
N VAL A 14 -3.28 2.39 -10.32
CA VAL A 14 -1.86 2.70 -10.50
C VAL A 14 -1.44 2.17 -11.85
N HIS A 15 -0.79 3.01 -12.66
CA HIS A 15 -0.10 2.52 -13.84
C HIS A 15 1.25 1.95 -13.41
N ASP A 16 1.42 0.64 -13.51
CA ASP A 16 2.63 -0.05 -13.11
C ASP A 16 3.70 0.06 -14.21
N PRO A 17 4.84 0.72 -13.97
CA PRO A 17 5.90 0.82 -14.95
C PRO A 17 6.64 -0.50 -15.20
N VAL A 18 6.54 -1.49 -14.31
CA VAL A 18 7.24 -2.78 -14.44
C VAL A 18 6.53 -3.68 -15.44
N SER A 19 5.21 -3.87 -15.29
CA SER A 19 4.40 -4.67 -16.21
C SER A 19 3.82 -3.86 -17.39
N GLY A 20 3.73 -2.53 -17.26
CA GLY A 20 2.98 -1.67 -18.18
C GLY A 20 1.47 -1.75 -18.00
N ALA A 21 0.97 -2.52 -17.02
CA ALA A 21 -0.45 -2.73 -16.78
C ALA A 21 -1.03 -1.67 -15.81
N GLU A 22 -2.37 -1.58 -15.78
CA GLU A 22 -3.07 -0.85 -14.74
C GLU A 22 -3.41 -1.82 -13.59
N VAL A 23 -2.91 -1.50 -12.40
CA VAL A 23 -3.15 -2.26 -11.17
C VAL A 23 -4.13 -1.49 -10.29
N THR A 24 -5.18 -2.16 -9.83
CA THR A 24 -6.16 -1.60 -8.91
C THR A 24 -5.84 -2.06 -7.49
N LEU A 25 -5.53 -1.12 -6.60
CA LEU A 25 -5.29 -1.38 -5.18
C LEU A 25 -6.52 -0.98 -4.35
N HIS A 26 -7.00 -1.90 -3.51
CA HIS A 26 -8.08 -1.66 -2.58
C HIS A 26 -7.54 -1.36 -1.18
N TYR A 27 -8.07 -0.32 -0.54
CA TYR A 27 -7.61 0.13 0.76
C TYR A 27 -8.72 0.74 1.62
N ARG A 28 -8.47 0.79 2.94
CA ARG A 28 -9.25 1.59 3.89
C ARG A 28 -8.56 2.92 4.17
N LEU A 29 -9.32 3.94 4.55
CA LEU A 29 -8.72 5.17 5.03
C LEU A 29 -8.00 4.93 6.37
N PRO A 30 -6.80 5.50 6.57
CA PRO A 30 -6.13 5.42 7.85
C PRO A 30 -6.86 6.26 8.89
N THR A 31 -6.82 5.81 10.13
CA THR A 31 -7.30 6.56 11.30
C THR A 31 -6.38 7.74 11.60
N SER A 32 -6.84 8.66 12.45
CA SER A 32 -5.99 9.76 12.93
C SER A 32 -4.75 9.22 13.68
N GLU A 33 -4.89 8.16 14.46
CA GLU A 33 -3.79 7.53 15.19
C GLU A 33 -2.75 6.93 14.24
N GLU A 34 -3.19 6.22 13.19
CA GLU A 34 -2.29 5.66 12.18
C GLU A 34 -1.56 6.76 11.40
N ARG A 35 -2.21 7.90 11.13
CA ARG A 35 -1.56 9.06 10.50
C ARG A 35 -0.46 9.65 11.39
N VAL A 36 -0.70 9.77 12.69
CA VAL A 36 0.32 10.22 13.65
C VAL A 36 1.45 9.20 13.71
N ALA A 37 1.14 7.91 13.83
CA ALA A 37 2.13 6.84 13.89
C ALA A 37 3.00 6.79 12.62
N TYR A 38 2.41 7.01 11.44
CA TYR A 38 3.13 7.13 10.17
C TYR A 38 4.17 8.25 10.21
N GLN A 39 3.77 9.44 10.63
CA GLN A 39 4.65 10.61 10.70
C GLN A 39 5.80 10.41 11.69
N LEU A 40 5.52 9.80 12.85
CA LEU A 40 6.54 9.51 13.85
C LEU A 40 7.51 8.43 13.37
N SER A 41 7.01 7.40 12.67
CA SER A 41 7.83 6.28 12.19
C SER A 41 8.79 6.67 11.07
N ALA A 42 8.50 7.76 10.34
CA ALA A 42 9.39 8.28 9.30
C ALA A 42 10.77 8.69 9.83
N PHE A 43 10.88 9.00 11.13
CA PHE A 43 12.13 9.37 11.78
C PHE A 43 12.45 8.40 12.91
N ARG A 44 13.58 7.70 12.82
CA ARG A 44 14.08 6.86 13.91
C ARG A 44 15.35 7.46 14.50
N LEU A 45 15.44 7.50 15.83
CA LEU A 45 16.68 7.84 16.52
C LEU A 45 17.48 6.55 16.70
N GLU A 46 18.60 6.43 15.99
CA GLU A 46 19.55 5.32 16.15
C GLU A 46 20.93 5.89 16.49
N GLY A 47 21.48 5.54 17.65
CA GLY A 47 22.82 5.98 18.06
C GLY A 47 23.00 7.48 18.29
N GLY A 48 21.90 8.23 18.49
CA GLY A 48 21.93 9.69 18.62
C GLY A 48 21.75 10.44 17.29
N GLU A 49 21.71 9.73 16.16
CA GLU A 49 21.43 10.31 14.84
C GLU A 49 19.98 10.05 14.42
N ARG A 50 19.37 11.04 13.74
CA ARG A 50 18.04 10.89 13.14
C ARG A 50 18.19 10.23 11.77
N ARG A 51 17.76 8.97 11.65
CA ARG A 51 17.65 8.28 10.37
C ARG A 51 16.27 8.48 9.78
N PHE A 52 16.26 8.72 8.46
CA PHE A 52 15.03 8.87 7.70
C PHE A 52 14.62 7.52 7.11
N CYS A 53 13.61 6.89 7.71
CA CYS A 53 13.17 5.52 7.40
C CYS A 53 11.91 5.52 6.53
N LEU A 54 11.81 6.47 5.58
CA LEU A 54 10.56 6.72 4.85
C LEU A 54 10.14 5.53 3.98
N GLY A 55 11.09 4.83 3.37
CA GLY A 55 10.80 3.63 2.57
C GLY A 55 10.16 2.52 3.40
N GLU A 56 10.77 2.16 4.54
CA GLU A 56 10.23 1.17 5.47
C GLU A 56 8.85 1.58 6.02
N THR A 57 8.69 2.87 6.35
CA THR A 57 7.44 3.42 6.87
C THR A 57 6.32 3.31 5.84
N ARG A 58 6.58 3.71 4.59
CA ARG A 58 5.62 3.59 3.48
C ARG A 58 5.19 2.15 3.27
N LEU A 59 6.15 1.22 3.20
CA LEU A 59 5.83 -0.20 3.01
C LEU A 59 4.97 -0.75 4.14
N LYS A 60 5.39 -0.52 5.40
CA LYS A 60 4.67 -1.01 6.58
C LYS A 60 3.21 -0.53 6.61
N PHE A 61 3.01 0.78 6.58
CA PHE A 61 1.68 1.36 6.70
C PHE A 61 0.84 1.15 5.43
N GLY A 62 1.47 1.00 4.26
CA GLY A 62 0.80 0.58 3.04
C GLY A 62 0.14 -0.79 3.19
N LEU A 63 0.88 -1.78 3.70
CA LEU A 63 0.34 -3.12 3.98
C LEU A 63 -0.80 -3.11 5.01
N GLU A 64 -0.71 -2.25 6.04
CA GLU A 64 -1.73 -2.15 7.11
C GLU A 64 -3.07 -1.62 6.59
N ILE A 65 -3.06 -0.69 5.64
CA ILE A 65 -4.29 -0.09 5.09
C ILE A 65 -4.82 -0.84 3.86
N MET A 66 -3.98 -1.63 3.19
CA MET A 66 -4.37 -2.38 2.01
C MET A 66 -5.32 -3.52 2.39
N THR A 67 -6.46 -3.57 1.70
CA THR A 67 -7.51 -4.56 1.91
C THR A 67 -7.61 -5.57 0.77
N GLY A 68 -6.97 -5.30 -0.38
CA GLY A 68 -6.90 -6.22 -1.51
C GLY A 68 -6.48 -5.50 -2.78
N PHE A 69 -6.76 -6.11 -3.93
CA PHE A 69 -6.44 -5.57 -5.24
C PHE A 69 -7.43 -6.12 -6.30
N GLY A 70 -7.34 -5.66 -7.54
CA GLY A 70 -8.18 -6.11 -8.66
C GLY A 70 -7.91 -7.57 -9.03
N ALA A 71 -8.96 -8.29 -9.43
CA ALA A 71 -8.82 -9.69 -9.79
C ALA A 71 -7.96 -9.86 -11.05
N GLY A 72 -6.88 -10.64 -10.95
CA GLY A 72 -5.94 -10.86 -12.06
C GLY A 72 -4.84 -9.81 -12.18
N ASP A 73 -4.82 -8.78 -11.34
CA ASP A 73 -3.78 -7.74 -11.37
C ASP A 73 -2.41 -8.27 -10.90
N PHE A 74 -2.41 -9.37 -10.13
CA PHE A 74 -1.22 -10.06 -9.68
C PHE A 74 -1.33 -11.54 -10.00
N LEU A 75 -0.24 -12.09 -10.57
CA LEU A 75 -0.09 -13.52 -10.81
C LEU A 75 1.00 -14.06 -9.88
N VAL A 76 0.82 -15.29 -9.42
CA VAL A 76 1.83 -16.05 -8.69
C VAL A 76 2.14 -17.34 -9.41
N THR A 77 3.42 -17.70 -9.40
CA THR A 77 3.88 -18.99 -9.93
C THR A 77 3.73 -20.05 -8.85
N GLU A 78 2.97 -21.09 -9.17
CA GLU A 78 2.86 -22.32 -8.37
C GLU A 78 3.36 -23.52 -9.19
N ALA A 79 3.40 -24.71 -8.58
CA ALA A 79 3.95 -25.92 -9.20
C ALA A 79 3.28 -26.28 -10.54
N ASP A 80 1.99 -25.95 -10.69
CA ASP A 80 1.18 -26.28 -11.88
C ASP A 80 1.02 -25.11 -12.87
N GLY A 81 1.71 -23.99 -12.66
CA GLY A 81 1.71 -22.82 -13.57
C GLY A 81 1.47 -21.49 -12.88
N GLU A 82 1.15 -20.46 -13.67
CA GLU A 82 0.79 -19.12 -13.16
C GLU A 82 -0.70 -19.04 -12.85
N LEU A 83 -1.02 -18.62 -11.62
CA LEU A 83 -2.39 -18.46 -11.15
C LEU A 83 -2.61 -17.03 -10.64
N PRO A 84 -3.83 -16.47 -10.79
CA PRO A 84 -4.17 -15.20 -10.18
C PRO A 84 -4.03 -15.26 -8.66
N LEU A 85 -3.26 -14.34 -8.10
CA LEU A 85 -3.24 -14.11 -6.66
C LEU A 85 -4.62 -13.58 -6.25
N ASP A 86 -5.14 -14.09 -5.15
CA ASP A 86 -6.47 -13.77 -4.63
C ASP A 86 -6.38 -13.59 -3.11
N PRO A 87 -6.64 -12.39 -2.57
CA PRO A 87 -6.61 -12.13 -1.12
C PRO A 87 -7.53 -13.03 -0.29
N GLY A 88 -8.61 -13.55 -0.87
CA GLY A 88 -9.55 -14.45 -0.20
C GLY A 88 -9.07 -15.90 -0.16
N ARG A 89 -8.14 -16.30 -1.03
CA ARG A 89 -7.61 -17.67 -1.11
C ARG A 89 -6.17 -17.80 -0.59
N HIS A 90 -5.39 -16.74 -0.69
CA HIS A 90 -3.97 -16.72 -0.36
C HIS A 90 -3.75 -15.83 0.87
N PRO A 91 -3.80 -16.36 2.11
CA PRO A 91 -3.71 -15.53 3.32
C PRO A 91 -2.38 -14.77 3.46
N ASP A 92 -1.34 -15.24 2.77
CA ASP A 92 0.03 -14.69 2.69
C ASP A 92 0.20 -13.65 1.56
N TRP A 93 -0.89 -13.20 0.93
CA TRP A 93 -0.82 -12.26 -0.19
C TRP A 93 -0.08 -10.96 0.15
N LYS A 94 -0.19 -10.49 1.40
CA LYS A 94 0.50 -9.26 1.85
C LYS A 94 2.01 -9.46 1.90
N GLU A 95 2.45 -10.61 2.39
CA GLU A 95 3.85 -11.00 2.43
C GLU A 95 4.43 -11.11 1.02
N ARG A 96 3.68 -11.70 0.08
CA ARG A 96 4.09 -11.77 -1.34
C ARG A 96 4.23 -10.39 -1.97
N LEU A 97 3.28 -9.48 -1.74
CA LEU A 97 3.39 -8.11 -2.24
C LEU A 97 4.55 -7.36 -1.58
N LYS A 98 4.81 -7.59 -0.29
CA LYS A 98 5.97 -7.01 0.40
C LYS A 98 7.28 -7.43 -0.25
N GLU A 99 7.39 -8.67 -0.71
CA GLU A 99 8.60 -9.22 -1.30
C GLU A 99 8.76 -8.86 -2.77
N HIS A 100 7.67 -8.92 -3.56
CA HIS A 100 7.74 -8.83 -5.01
C HIS A 100 7.23 -7.51 -5.60
N ALA A 101 6.40 -6.76 -4.87
CA ALA A 101 5.85 -5.47 -5.30
C ALA A 101 5.87 -4.40 -4.19
N PRO A 102 7.00 -4.22 -3.46
CA PRO A 102 7.08 -3.27 -2.35
C PRO A 102 6.90 -1.82 -2.78
N ASP A 103 7.21 -1.50 -4.03
CA ASP A 103 7.08 -0.20 -4.65
C ASP A 103 5.60 0.22 -4.81
N LEU A 104 4.74 -0.67 -5.32
CA LEU A 104 3.30 -0.42 -5.46
C LEU A 104 2.64 -0.18 -4.09
N VAL A 105 3.02 -0.99 -3.10
CA VAL A 105 2.53 -0.85 -1.72
C VAL A 105 3.02 0.46 -1.10
N SER A 106 4.28 0.82 -1.32
CA SER A 106 4.84 2.08 -0.81
C SER A 106 4.20 3.30 -1.47
N PHE A 107 3.88 3.19 -2.76
CA PHE A 107 3.18 4.24 -3.51
C PHE A 107 1.77 4.46 -2.98
N LEU A 108 1.04 3.38 -2.66
CA LEU A 108 -0.26 3.48 -2.00
C LEU A 108 -0.15 4.28 -0.69
N ALA A 109 0.79 3.94 0.17
CA ALA A 109 1.00 4.65 1.43
C ALA A 109 1.33 6.13 1.20
N GLN A 110 2.25 6.42 0.29
CA GLN A 110 2.59 7.80 -0.08
C GLN A 110 1.34 8.58 -0.52
N ARG A 111 0.51 8.01 -1.40
CA ARG A 111 -0.70 8.67 -1.88
C ARG A 111 -1.72 8.92 -0.76
N VAL A 112 -1.90 7.97 0.15
CA VAL A 112 -2.95 8.04 1.17
C VAL A 112 -2.54 8.86 2.40
N PHE A 113 -1.30 8.74 2.83
CA PHE A 113 -0.77 9.45 4.01
C PHE A 113 -0.23 10.84 3.67
N GLU A 114 0.45 11.00 2.54
CA GLU A 114 1.15 12.25 2.17
C GLU A 114 0.43 13.06 1.08
N GLY A 115 -0.50 12.45 0.34
CA GLY A 115 -1.16 13.08 -0.82
C GLY A 115 -2.13 14.22 -0.52
N LEU A 116 -2.40 14.54 0.75
CA LEU A 116 -3.16 15.74 1.12
C LEU A 116 -2.27 16.97 0.94
N ARG A 117 -2.36 17.59 -0.23
CA ARG A 117 -1.76 18.90 -0.49
C ARG A 117 -2.70 20.00 -0.01
N VAL A 118 -2.17 20.95 0.75
CA VAL A 118 -2.79 22.27 0.88
C VAL A 118 -2.71 22.91 -0.50
N VAL A 119 -3.85 23.15 -1.14
CA VAL A 119 -3.89 24.00 -2.34
C VAL A 119 -3.75 25.44 -1.82
N PRO A 120 -2.76 26.22 -2.29
CA PRO A 120 -2.63 27.63 -1.92
C PRO A 120 -3.87 28.44 -2.28
#